data_AF-A0A7S4UYT0-F1
#
_entry.id   AF-A0A7S4UYT0-F1
#
_cell.length_a   1.000
_cell.length_b   1.000
_cell.length_c   1.000
_cell.angle_alpha   90.00
_cell.angle_beta   90.00
_cell.angle_gamma   90.00
#
_symmetry.space_group_name_H-M   'P 1'
#
loop_
_entity.id
_entity.type
_entity.pdbx_description
1 polymer ?
#
loop_
_entity_poly.entity_id
_entity_poly.type
_entity_poly.pdbx_seq_one_letter_code
_entity_poly.pdbx_strand_id
1 'polypeptide(L)'
;RTSEWQKNGQCLDNIRPGQSTLEQAGRGAFATRSLRMGDVIAPAPLLHIRRDDSVIKYAEEFPDGTTNFFYMNQLLLNYCFSHPRSSLLLYPYSPVVNYINHDGKDPNAFIRWSDRNHH
;
A
#
# COMPACT_ATOMS: atom_id res chain seq x y z
N ARG A 1 24.89 -21.02 -12.26
CA ARG A 1 23.93 -20.07 -11.64
C ARG A 1 24.06 -18.76 -12.40
N THR A 2 23.03 -18.38 -13.14
CA THR A 2 23.08 -17.46 -14.27
C THR A 2 23.23 -15.99 -13.86
N SER A 3 24.06 -15.28 -14.61
CA SER A 3 24.54 -13.89 -14.41
C SER A 3 23.50 -12.80 -14.71
N GLU A 4 22.32 -13.15 -15.19
CA GLU A 4 21.29 -12.19 -15.62
C GLU A 4 20.53 -11.55 -14.45
N TRP A 5 20.15 -12.34 -13.44
CA TRP A 5 19.42 -11.81 -12.28
C TRP A 5 20.27 -10.80 -11.49
N GLN A 6 21.59 -10.97 -11.47
CA GLN A 6 22.49 -10.00 -10.81
C GLN A 6 22.60 -8.69 -11.59
N LYS A 7 22.38 -8.73 -12.91
CA LYS A 7 22.43 -7.55 -13.78
C LYS A 7 21.11 -6.78 -13.78
N ASN A 8 19.98 -7.49 -13.71
CA ASN A 8 18.66 -6.89 -13.91
C ASN A 8 17.75 -6.96 -12.67
N GLY A 9 18.02 -7.89 -11.75
CA GLY A 9 17.21 -8.09 -10.54
C GLY A 9 17.51 -7.03 -9.49
N GLN A 10 16.47 -6.61 -8.78
CA GLN A 10 16.56 -5.72 -7.64
C GLN A 10 16.06 -6.43 -6.39
N CYS A 11 16.84 -6.40 -5.32
CA CYS A 11 16.42 -6.90 -4.02
C CYS A 11 15.40 -5.93 -3.41
N LEU A 12 14.27 -6.48 -2.94
CA LEU A 12 13.22 -5.73 -2.21
C LEU A 12 13.53 -5.70 -0.70
N ASP A 13 14.78 -5.41 -0.35
CA ASP A 13 15.30 -5.57 1.01
C ASP A 13 15.73 -4.26 1.67
N ASN A 14 15.54 -3.12 0.99
CA ASN A 14 15.90 -1.79 1.51
C ASN A 14 15.10 -1.37 2.75
N ILE A 15 13.93 -1.96 2.96
CA ILE A 15 13.05 -1.66 4.10
C ILE A 15 12.56 -2.94 4.77
N ARG A 16 12.31 -2.85 6.08
CA ARG A 16 11.70 -3.92 6.89
C ARG A 16 10.58 -3.37 7.76
N PRO A 17 9.57 -4.18 8.14
CA PRO A 17 8.58 -3.74 9.10
C PRO A 17 9.16 -3.71 10.52
N GLY A 18 8.75 -2.75 11.33
CA GLY A 18 9.12 -2.60 12.74
C GLY A 18 7.99 -1.95 13.54
N GLN A 19 8.17 -1.81 14.85
CA GLN A 19 7.26 -1.02 15.68
C GLN A 19 7.39 0.46 15.29
N SER A 20 6.28 1.14 15.00
CA SER A 20 6.31 2.56 14.67
C SER A 20 6.73 3.39 15.87
N THR A 21 7.46 4.49 15.62
CA THR A 21 7.75 5.52 16.63
C THR A 21 6.62 6.53 16.78
N LEU A 22 5.65 6.51 15.87
CA LEU A 22 4.44 7.34 15.94
C LEU A 22 3.42 6.69 16.86
N GLU A 23 2.80 7.50 17.72
CA GLU A 23 1.71 7.05 18.58
C GLU A 23 0.56 6.49 17.74
N GLN A 24 -0.02 5.37 18.17
CA GLN A 24 -1.16 4.69 17.53
C GLN A 24 -0.97 4.21 16.07
N ALA A 25 0.20 4.41 15.45
CA ALA A 25 0.45 3.92 14.08
C ALA A 25 0.72 2.40 14.01
N GLY A 26 0.88 1.74 15.16
CA GLY A 26 1.20 0.31 15.21
C GLY A 26 2.59 0.01 14.64
N ARG A 27 2.67 -0.34 13.36
CA ARG A 27 3.92 -0.71 12.68
C ARG A 27 4.36 0.34 11.67
N GLY A 28 5.66 0.36 11.38
CA GLY A 28 6.28 1.25 10.42
C GLY A 28 7.27 0.52 9.52
N ALA A 29 7.62 1.13 8.39
CA ALA A 29 8.72 0.69 7.53
C ALA A 29 10.02 1.41 7.92
N PHE A 30 11.09 0.64 8.09
CA PHE A 30 12.41 1.16 8.49
C PHE A 30 13.47 0.71 7.51
N ALA A 31 14.38 1.62 7.16
CA ALA A 31 15.51 1.30 6.30
C ALA A 31 16.40 0.22 6.92
N THR A 32 16.87 -0.72 6.11
CA THR A 32 17.82 -1.78 6.50
C THR A 32 19.27 -1.40 6.17
N ARG A 33 19.46 -0.34 5.39
CA ARG A 33 20.73 0.22 4.93
C ARG A 33 20.59 1.73 4.76
N SER A 34 21.70 2.43 4.60
CA SER A 34 21.66 3.87 4.28
C SER A 34 21.11 4.09 2.87
N LEU A 35 20.13 4.98 2.76
CA LEU A 35 19.57 5.44 1.49
C LEU A 35 19.85 6.93 1.34
N ARG A 36 20.29 7.36 0.16
CA ARG A 36 20.55 8.76 -0.18
C ARG A 36 19.32 9.38 -0.84
N MET A 37 19.27 10.72 -0.88
CA MET A 37 18.26 11.43 -1.65
C MET A 37 18.28 10.96 -3.11
N GLY A 38 17.12 10.55 -3.63
CA GLY A 38 16.98 10.03 -4.99
C GLY A 38 17.13 8.51 -5.13
N ASP A 39 17.55 7.80 -4.08
CA ASP A 39 17.58 6.34 -4.11
C ASP A 39 16.16 5.75 -4.16
N VAL A 40 16.00 4.63 -4.86
CA VAL A 40 14.74 3.88 -4.88
C VAL A 40 14.59 3.11 -3.57
N ILE A 41 13.56 3.46 -2.79
CA ILE A 41 13.23 2.76 -1.54
C ILE A 41 12.69 1.36 -1.86
N ALA A 42 11.56 1.29 -2.57
CA ALA A 42 10.97 0.05 -3.04
C ALA A 42 10.14 0.32 -4.31
N PRO A 43 10.15 -0.57 -5.31
CA PRO A 43 9.15 -0.54 -6.36
C PRO A 43 7.78 -0.88 -5.76
N ALA A 44 6.72 -0.27 -6.31
CA ALA A 44 5.34 -0.51 -5.89
C ALA A 44 4.45 -0.73 -7.12
N PRO A 45 4.44 -1.93 -7.71
CA PRO A 45 3.47 -2.28 -8.75
C PRO A 45 2.05 -2.04 -8.23
N LEU A 46 1.19 -1.47 -9.08
CA LEU A 46 -0.16 -1.08 -8.69
C LEU A 46 -1.17 -2.09 -9.22
N LEU A 47 -1.89 -2.74 -8.31
CA LEU A 47 -3.10 -3.48 -8.64
C LEU A 47 -4.26 -2.49 -8.79
N HIS A 48 -4.92 -2.55 -9.94
CA HIS A 48 -6.08 -1.73 -10.26
C HIS A 48 -7.34 -2.39 -9.70
N ILE A 49 -8.07 -1.68 -8.84
CA ILE A 49 -9.30 -2.17 -8.21
C ILE A 49 -10.42 -1.16 -8.49
N ARG A 50 -11.62 -1.64 -8.84
CA ARG A 50 -12.78 -0.75 -8.97
C ARG A 50 -13.24 -0.34 -7.58
N ARG A 51 -13.54 0.94 -7.38
CA ARG A 51 -13.99 1.47 -6.09
C ARG A 51 -15.22 0.72 -5.56
N ASP A 52 -16.16 0.37 -6.43
CA ASP A 52 -17.38 -0.34 -6.03
C ASP A 52 -17.08 -1.75 -5.50
N ASP A 53 -16.00 -2.39 -5.94
CA ASP A 53 -15.58 -3.72 -5.46
C ASP A 53 -15.01 -3.66 -4.03
N SER A 54 -14.74 -2.45 -3.51
CA SER A 54 -14.33 -2.25 -2.11
C SER A 54 -15.51 -2.16 -1.14
N VAL A 55 -16.76 -2.18 -1.63
CA VAL A 55 -17.96 -2.14 -0.79
C VAL A 55 -18.43 -3.56 -0.51
N ILE A 56 -18.47 -3.94 0.77
CA ILE A 56 -19.05 -5.19 1.23
C ILE A 56 -20.52 -4.95 1.57
N LYS A 57 -21.38 -5.80 1.02
CA LYS A 57 -22.78 -5.92 1.42
C LYS A 57 -22.92 -7.10 2.38
N TYR A 58 -23.49 -6.89 3.56
CA TYR A 58 -23.87 -7.97 4.47
C TYR A 58 -25.33 -7.85 4.89
N ALA A 59 -25.93 -8.99 5.25
CA ALA A 59 -27.31 -9.10 5.67
C ALA A 59 -27.36 -9.44 7.17
N GLU A 60 -28.28 -8.81 7.89
CA GLU A 60 -28.59 -9.12 9.28
C GLU A 60 -30.07 -9.51 9.37
N GLU A 61 -30.34 -10.70 9.90
CA GLU A 61 -31.70 -11.18 10.16
C GLU A 61 -32.11 -10.84 11.59
N PHE A 62 -33.29 -10.25 11.73
CA PHE A 62 -33.86 -9.86 13.01
C PHE A 62 -34.87 -10.90 13.50
N PRO A 63 -35.14 -10.97 14.82
CA PRO A 63 -36.07 -11.95 15.40
C PRO A 63 -37.50 -11.89 14.88
N ASP A 64 -37.92 -10.75 14.29
CA ASP A 64 -39.23 -10.56 13.65
C ASP A 64 -39.30 -11.10 12.21
N GLY A 65 -38.21 -11.71 11.72
CA GLY A 65 -38.09 -12.26 10.36
C GLY A 65 -37.72 -11.21 9.31
N THR A 66 -37.46 -9.96 9.71
CA THR A 66 -36.95 -8.94 8.77
C THR A 66 -35.46 -9.11 8.50
N THR A 67 -35.02 -8.76 7.29
CA THR A 67 -33.60 -8.75 6.91
C THR A 67 -33.20 -7.34 6.50
N ASN A 68 -32.21 -6.77 7.17
CA ASN A 68 -31.61 -5.51 6.74
C ASN A 68 -30.29 -5.76 6.01
N PHE A 69 -30.04 -4.94 4.98
CA PHE A 69 -28.77 -4.94 4.25
C PHE A 69 -27.95 -3.71 4.63
N PHE A 70 -26.70 -3.95 4.98
CA PHE A 70 -25.73 -2.92 5.31
C PHE A 70 -24.59 -2.93 4.29
N TYR A 71 -24.05 -1.74 4.06
CA TYR A 71 -22.94 -1.51 3.14
C TYR A 71 -21.79 -0.90 3.91
N MET A 72 -20.63 -1.52 3.83
CA MET A 72 -19.41 -1.01 4.47
C MET A 72 -18.24 -1.05 3.50
N ASN A 73 -17.33 -0.10 3.66
CA ASN A 73 -16.09 -0.08 2.92
C ASN A 73 -15.09 -1.08 3.52
N GLN A 74 -14.33 -1.75 2.66
CA GLN A 74 -13.20 -2.59 3.07
C GLN A 74 -12.08 -1.75 3.66
N LEU A 75 -11.44 -2.28 4.73
CA LEU A 75 -10.24 -1.66 5.32
C LEU A 75 -9.08 -1.52 4.33
N LEU A 76 -9.07 -2.33 3.26
CA LEU A 76 -8.13 -2.24 2.15
C LEU A 76 -8.05 -0.82 1.57
N LEU A 77 -9.14 -0.04 1.63
CA LEU A 77 -9.17 1.35 1.16
C LEU A 77 -8.08 2.23 1.80
N ASN A 78 -7.72 1.97 3.06
CA ASN A 78 -6.70 2.74 3.78
C ASN A 78 -5.29 2.55 3.20
N TYR A 79 -5.11 1.56 2.34
CA TYR A 79 -3.84 1.21 1.71
C TYR A 79 -3.83 1.46 0.20
N CYS A 80 -4.86 2.13 -0.34
CA CYS A 80 -4.97 2.42 -1.77
C CYS A 80 -4.68 3.90 -2.06
N PHE A 81 -3.97 4.18 -3.15
CA PHE A 81 -3.92 5.54 -3.72
C PHE A 81 -5.14 5.76 -4.61
N SER A 82 -5.82 6.89 -4.43
CA SER A 82 -6.93 7.28 -5.30
C SER A 82 -7.32 8.73 -5.07
N HIS A 83 -8.00 9.30 -6.06
CA HIS A 83 -8.74 10.55 -5.87
C HIS A 83 -10.17 10.24 -5.37
N PRO A 84 -10.77 11.03 -4.46
CA PRO A 84 -12.11 10.75 -3.91
C PRO A 84 -13.21 10.58 -4.97
N ARG A 85 -13.07 11.25 -6.11
CA ARG A 85 -14.01 11.16 -7.26
C ARG A 85 -13.61 10.13 -8.33
N SER A 86 -12.51 9.40 -8.14
CA SER A 86 -12.07 8.35 -9.07
C SER A 86 -12.82 7.05 -8.80
N SER A 87 -13.26 6.37 -9.85
CA SER A 87 -13.77 4.99 -9.77
C SER A 87 -12.65 3.95 -9.64
N LEU A 88 -11.38 4.38 -9.74
CA LEU A 88 -10.20 3.53 -9.71
C LEU A 88 -9.42 3.71 -8.41
N LEU A 89 -9.10 2.59 -7.76
CA LEU A 89 -8.18 2.47 -6.64
C LEU A 89 -6.88 1.82 -7.12
N LEU A 90 -5.75 2.32 -6.63
CA LEU A 90 -4.42 1.79 -6.93
C LEU A 90 -3.82 1.20 -5.66
N TYR A 91 -3.82 -0.13 -5.56
CA TYR A 91 -3.24 -0.83 -4.42
C TYR A 91 -1.76 -1.15 -4.69
N PRO A 92 -0.80 -0.62 -3.90
CA PRO A 92 0.62 -0.92 -4.05
C PRO A 92 0.93 -2.32 -3.53
N TYR A 93 1.09 -3.26 -4.45
CA TYR A 93 1.39 -4.65 -4.16
C TYR A 93 2.91 -4.87 -4.11
N SER A 94 3.53 -4.41 -3.03
CA SER A 94 4.96 -4.62 -2.78
C SER A 94 5.20 -4.94 -1.30
N PRO A 95 6.15 -5.83 -0.97
CA PRO A 95 6.49 -6.13 0.41
C PRO A 95 6.80 -4.85 1.20
N VAL A 96 6.28 -4.78 2.42
CA VAL A 96 6.59 -3.73 3.41
C VAL A 96 6.09 -2.32 3.07
N VAL A 97 5.80 -1.99 1.80
CA VAL A 97 5.35 -0.64 1.38
C VAL A 97 4.10 -0.18 2.12
N ASN A 98 3.17 -1.08 2.42
CA ASN A 98 1.96 -0.77 3.19
C ASN A 98 2.21 -0.44 4.69
N TYR A 99 3.45 -0.51 5.16
CA TYR A 99 3.86 -0.04 6.49
C TYR A 99 4.52 1.34 6.47
N ILE A 100 4.67 1.98 5.30
CA ILE A 100 5.19 3.35 5.24
C ILE A 100 4.10 4.29 5.76
N ASN A 101 4.39 4.95 6.89
CA ASN A 101 3.45 5.86 7.52
C ASN A 101 3.45 7.23 6.86
N HIS A 102 2.35 7.97 7.06
CA HIS A 102 2.23 9.36 6.64
C HIS A 102 2.86 10.30 7.67
N ASP A 103 3.65 11.27 7.19
CA ASP A 103 4.07 12.44 7.96
C ASP A 103 3.75 13.70 7.15
N GLY A 104 2.87 14.55 7.69
CA GLY A 104 2.45 15.78 7.03
C GLY A 104 3.37 16.98 7.27
N LYS A 105 4.39 16.85 8.11
CA LYS A 105 5.30 17.93 8.51
C LYS A 105 6.71 17.73 7.99
N ASP A 106 7.27 16.52 8.17
CA ASP A 106 8.65 16.21 7.82
C ASP A 106 8.78 14.84 7.12
N PRO A 107 8.21 14.70 5.90
CA PRO A 107 8.31 13.46 5.14
C PRO A 107 9.72 13.26 4.59
N ASN A 108 10.25 12.04 4.72
CA ASN A 108 11.57 11.65 4.19
C ASN A 108 11.51 10.73 2.95
N ALA A 109 10.30 10.48 2.44
CA ALA A 109 10.03 9.63 1.29
C ALA A 109 8.86 10.20 0.48
N PHE A 110 8.83 9.92 -0.82
CA PHE A 110 7.72 10.29 -1.71
C PHE A 110 7.49 9.22 -2.76
N ILE A 111 6.29 9.20 -3.34
CA ILE A 111 5.92 8.29 -4.41
C ILE A 111 6.13 8.99 -5.75
N ARG A 112 6.66 8.25 -6.72
CA ARG A 112 6.90 8.74 -8.08
C ARG A 112 6.58 7.65 -9.09
N TRP A 113 6.03 8.03 -10.23
CA TRP A 113 5.95 7.14 -11.39
C TRP A 113 7.36 6.78 -11.87
N SER A 114 7.55 5.52 -12.27
CA SER A 114 8.82 5.07 -12.84
C SER A 114 9.03 5.69 -14.22
N ASP A 115 10.24 6.16 -14.47
CA ASP A 115 10.76 6.63 -15.76
C ASP A 115 11.47 5.53 -16.56
N ARG A 116 11.57 4.32 -15.98
CA ARG A 116 12.18 3.16 -16.62
C ARG A 116 11.22 2.52 -17.62
N ASN A 117 11.75 2.16 -18.79
CA ASN A 117 11.03 1.50 -19.88
C ASN A 117 10.70 0.03 -19.62
N HIS A 118 11.30 -0.58 -18.60
CA HIS A 118 11.09 -1.96 -18.20
C HIS A 118 10.92 -2.03 -16.68
N HIS A 119 9.93 -2.80 -16.23
CA HIS A 119 9.58 -3.03 -14.82
C HIS A 119 9.96 -4.44 -14.40
#